data_AF-A0A9P9YMX2-F1
#
_entry.id   AF-A0A9P9YMX2-F1
#
_cell.length_a   1.000
_cell.length_b   1.000
_cell.length_c   1.000
_cell.angle_alpha   90.00
_cell.angle_beta   90.00
_cell.angle_gamma   90.00
#
_symmetry.space_group_name_H-M   'P 1'
#
loop_
_entity.id
_entity.type
_entity.pdbx_description
1 polymer ?
#
loop_
_entity_poly.entity_id
_entity_poly.type
_entity_poly.pdbx_seq_one_letter_code
_entity_poly.pdbx_strand_id
1 'polypeptide(L)'
;MRLSIVLVVLSIYFRTSYSVVCEGEECQEQCAAYCFGLLNPCMSNMANLQRRTEACEAAVTIARIALNDRRLDTFGFPLTMHPEKKNTSQLLIAPTPEARKLERTDMFHQLGNKSYYIEKELKLNWHDALEKCHKMGGHLASPQNQEELNSIGSKFDGLNRYWIDVTSQFKDDEYVSITKGSKAKFLSWADGEPTKDGKCVDIRTFNGKTTMNDNNCTASLYFVCEKSI
;
A
#
# COMPACT_ATOMS: atom_id res chain seq x y z
N MET A 1 -47.61 45.43 3.48
CA MET A 1 -46.77 44.27 3.87
C MET A 1 -46.56 43.21 2.77
N ARG A 2 -47.04 43.40 1.52
CA ARG A 2 -46.82 42.45 0.40
C ARG A 2 -45.86 42.95 -0.70
N LEU A 3 -45.49 44.24 -0.69
CA LEU A 3 -44.56 44.82 -1.66
C LEU A 3 -43.08 44.61 -1.29
N SER A 4 -42.77 44.53 0.00
CA SER A 4 -41.40 44.38 0.50
C SER A 4 -40.81 42.98 0.28
N ILE A 5 -41.66 41.94 0.19
CA ILE A 5 -41.21 40.55 -0.03
C ILE A 5 -40.81 40.34 -1.50
N VAL A 6 -41.48 41.00 -2.44
CA VAL A 6 -41.18 40.89 -3.88
C VAL A 6 -39.81 41.50 -4.22
N LEU A 7 -39.43 42.60 -3.57
CA LEU A 7 -38.13 43.25 -3.77
C LEU A 7 -36.95 42.44 -3.21
N VAL A 8 -37.15 41.68 -2.13
CA VAL A 8 -36.10 40.81 -1.56
C VAL A 8 -35.91 39.55 -2.40
N VAL A 9 -36.98 39.00 -2.99
CA VAL A 9 -36.87 37.84 -3.88
C VAL A 9 -36.21 38.24 -5.22
N LEU A 10 -36.48 39.45 -5.73
CA LEU A 10 -35.83 39.97 -6.95
C LEU A 10 -34.32 40.24 -6.78
N SER A 11 -33.88 40.73 -5.62
CA SER A 11 -32.44 40.96 -5.36
C SER A 11 -31.65 39.66 -5.14
N ILE A 12 -32.32 38.58 -4.72
CA ILE A 12 -31.72 37.23 -4.64
C ILE A 12 -31.64 36.59 -6.03
N TYR A 13 -32.61 36.83 -6.93
CA TYR A 13 -32.57 36.32 -8.31
C TYR A 13 -31.54 37.04 -9.21
N PHE A 14 -31.22 38.31 -8.93
CA PHE A 14 -30.16 39.06 -9.65
C PHE A 14 -28.74 38.85 -9.10
N ARG A 15 -28.55 37.97 -8.10
CA ARG A 15 -27.21 37.45 -7.71
C ARG A 15 -26.91 36.12 -8.38
N THR A 16 -27.30 35.97 -9.63
CA THR A 16 -26.76 34.93 -10.51
C THR A 16 -25.41 35.40 -11.06
N SER A 17 -24.37 34.70 -10.59
CA SER A 17 -23.17 34.33 -11.35
C SER A 17 -22.63 35.38 -12.33
N TYR A 18 -21.71 36.23 -11.86
CA TYR A 18 -20.73 36.82 -12.77
C TYR A 18 -19.81 35.70 -13.28
N SER A 19 -20.23 34.97 -14.30
CA SER A 19 -19.30 34.41 -15.26
C SER A 19 -18.88 35.57 -16.16
N VAL A 20 -17.70 36.12 -15.90
CA VAL A 20 -17.06 37.08 -16.80
C VAL A 20 -16.89 36.40 -18.15
N VAL A 21 -17.66 36.86 -19.14
CA VAL A 21 -17.44 36.54 -20.54
C VAL A 21 -16.23 37.36 -20.98
N CYS A 22 -15.12 36.69 -21.29
CA CYS A 22 -13.90 37.34 -21.76
C CYS A 22 -13.99 37.52 -23.29
N GLU A 23 -14.04 38.77 -23.74
CA GLU A 23 -13.79 39.17 -25.13
C GLU A 23 -12.34 39.65 -25.25
N GLY A 24 -11.52 38.96 -26.08
CA GLY A 24 -10.17 39.38 -26.46
C GLY A 24 -9.11 38.27 -26.39
N GLU A 25 -8.26 38.20 -27.42
CA GLU A 25 -7.17 37.21 -27.61
C GLU A 25 -6.04 37.25 -26.55
N GLU A 26 -6.13 38.13 -25.55
CA GLU A 26 -5.06 38.37 -24.57
C GLU A 26 -5.23 37.55 -23.26
N CYS A 27 -6.16 36.59 -23.23
CA CYS A 27 -6.40 35.71 -22.08
C CYS A 27 -5.90 34.27 -22.26
N GLN A 28 -5.08 33.99 -23.28
CA GLN A 28 -4.66 32.61 -23.57
C GLN A 28 -3.35 32.23 -22.86
N GLU A 29 -2.38 33.14 -22.72
CA GLU A 29 -1.08 32.79 -22.14
C GLU A 29 -1.08 32.68 -20.61
N GLN A 30 -1.84 33.51 -19.90
CA GLN A 30 -1.85 33.53 -18.44
C GLN A 30 -2.62 32.34 -17.84
N CYS A 31 -3.73 31.93 -18.46
CA CYS A 31 -4.46 30.73 -18.06
C CYS A 31 -3.68 29.46 -18.44
N ALA A 32 -3.04 29.41 -19.62
CA ALA A 32 -2.21 28.28 -20.02
C ALA A 32 -0.98 28.13 -19.11
N ALA A 33 -0.29 29.22 -18.76
CA ALA A 33 0.86 29.20 -17.85
C ALA A 33 0.47 28.79 -16.42
N TYR A 34 -0.69 29.25 -15.92
CA TYR A 34 -1.19 28.86 -14.61
C TYR A 34 -1.61 27.38 -14.57
N CYS A 35 -2.38 26.92 -15.56
CA CYS A 35 -2.75 25.50 -15.68
C CYS A 35 -1.53 24.60 -15.88
N PHE A 36 -0.57 25.03 -16.70
CA PHE A 36 0.70 24.32 -16.87
C PHE A 36 1.50 24.31 -15.56
N GLY A 37 1.59 25.42 -14.83
CA GLY A 37 2.25 25.48 -13.52
C GLY A 37 1.62 24.53 -12.49
N LEU A 38 0.29 24.41 -12.47
CA LEU A 38 -0.42 23.48 -11.60
C LEU A 38 -0.29 22.01 -12.03
N LEU A 39 -0.26 21.74 -13.32
CA LEU A 39 -0.18 20.38 -13.86
C LEU A 39 1.25 19.87 -14.01
N ASN A 40 2.26 20.75 -14.08
CA ASN A 40 3.66 20.39 -14.27
C ASN A 40 4.20 19.42 -13.19
N PRO A 41 3.85 19.54 -11.90
CA PRO A 41 4.21 18.56 -10.89
C PRO A 41 3.59 17.18 -11.16
N CYS A 42 2.35 17.12 -11.63
CA CYS A 42 1.72 15.85 -12.01
C CYS A 42 2.32 15.26 -13.28
N MET A 43 2.56 16.08 -14.31
CA MET A 43 3.13 15.65 -15.59
C MET A 43 4.58 15.16 -15.43
N SER A 44 5.39 15.86 -14.63
CA SER A 44 6.75 15.43 -14.31
C SER A 44 6.79 14.14 -13.48
N ASN A 45 5.84 13.96 -12.55
CA ASN A 45 5.68 12.70 -11.83
C ASN A 45 5.27 11.57 -12.79
N MET A 46 4.35 11.84 -13.73
CA MET A 46 3.92 10.88 -14.74
C MET A 46 5.09 10.43 -15.64
N ALA A 47 5.95 11.36 -16.06
CA ALA A 47 7.17 11.05 -16.82
C ALA A 47 8.24 10.29 -15.99
N ASN A 48 8.28 10.48 -14.67
CA ASN A 48 9.16 9.71 -13.78
C ASN A 48 8.60 8.29 -13.58
N LEU A 49 7.29 8.15 -13.38
CA LEU A 49 6.60 6.87 -13.30
C LEU A 49 6.74 6.07 -14.60
N GLN A 50 6.66 6.73 -15.75
CA GLN A 50 6.86 6.07 -17.04
C GLN A 50 8.30 5.54 -17.19
N ARG A 51 9.31 6.35 -16.85
CA ARG A 51 10.73 5.90 -16.84
C ARG A 51 10.98 4.74 -15.86
N ARG A 52 10.34 4.76 -14.69
CA ARG A 52 10.42 3.64 -13.73
C ARG A 52 9.77 2.37 -14.25
N THR A 53 8.65 2.51 -14.97
CA THR A 53 7.95 1.39 -15.60
C THR A 53 8.80 0.78 -16.71
N GLU A 54 9.37 1.61 -17.59
CA GLU A 54 10.29 1.18 -18.66
C GLU A 54 11.54 0.48 -18.09
N ALA A 55 12.12 1.03 -17.02
CA ALA A 55 13.26 0.39 -16.34
C ALA A 55 12.89 -0.96 -15.70
N CYS A 56 11.69 -1.08 -15.12
CA CYS A 56 11.18 -2.34 -14.57
C CYS A 56 10.95 -3.38 -15.68
N GLU A 57 10.35 -2.99 -16.81
CA GLU A 57 10.15 -3.86 -17.97
C GLU A 57 11.48 -4.34 -18.57
N ALA A 58 12.48 -3.46 -18.66
CA ALA A 58 13.83 -3.82 -19.07
C ALA A 58 14.47 -4.84 -18.10
N ALA A 59 14.35 -4.62 -16.79
CA ALA A 59 14.87 -5.54 -15.77
C ALA A 59 14.20 -6.92 -15.82
N VAL A 60 12.88 -6.97 -16.00
CA VAL A 60 12.12 -8.23 -16.18
C VAL A 60 12.58 -8.97 -17.44
N THR A 61 12.82 -8.25 -18.53
CA THR A 61 13.31 -8.83 -19.78
C THR A 61 14.72 -9.40 -19.62
N ILE A 62 15.63 -8.67 -18.97
CA ILE A 62 16.98 -9.15 -18.65
C ILE A 62 16.93 -10.39 -17.75
N ALA A 63 16.08 -10.39 -16.73
CA ALA A 63 15.91 -11.54 -15.84
C ALA A 63 15.40 -12.78 -16.60
N ARG A 64 14.46 -12.62 -17.54
CA ARG A 64 13.99 -13.72 -18.41
C ARG A 64 15.09 -14.25 -19.32
N ILE A 65 15.91 -13.38 -19.89
CA ILE A 65 17.07 -13.79 -20.72
C ILE A 65 18.07 -14.56 -19.86
N ALA A 66 18.43 -14.06 -18.68
CA ALA A 66 19.36 -14.71 -17.76
C ALA A 66 18.83 -16.08 -17.26
N LEU A 67 17.51 -16.21 -17.06
CA LEU A 67 16.89 -17.50 -16.72
C LEU A 67 16.95 -18.49 -17.88
N ASN A 68 16.78 -18.02 -19.13
CA ASN A 68 16.91 -18.87 -20.32
C ASN A 68 18.38 -19.28 -20.57
N ASP A 69 19.35 -18.42 -20.27
CA ASP A 69 20.78 -18.71 -20.36
C ASP A 69 21.20 -19.81 -19.37
N ARG A 70 20.80 -19.69 -18.09
CA ARG A 70 20.97 -20.78 -17.09
C ARG A 70 20.31 -22.10 -17.52
N ARG A 71 19.20 -22.01 -18.24
CA ARG A 71 18.51 -23.19 -18.76
C ARG A 71 19.31 -23.86 -19.88
N LEU A 72 20.00 -23.11 -20.73
CA LEU A 72 20.94 -23.64 -21.73
C LEU A 72 22.13 -24.35 -21.07
N ASP A 73 22.69 -23.82 -19.99
CA ASP A 73 23.76 -24.49 -19.23
C ASP A 73 23.31 -25.82 -18.61
N THR A 74 22.04 -25.88 -18.18
CA THR A 74 21.45 -27.11 -17.61
C THR A 74 21.27 -28.21 -18.66
N PHE A 75 21.11 -27.86 -19.94
CA PHE A 75 21.06 -28.81 -21.05
C PHE A 75 22.45 -29.24 -21.57
N GLY A 76 23.53 -28.58 -21.14
CA GLY A 76 24.91 -28.86 -21.54
C GLY A 76 25.64 -29.94 -20.72
N PHE A 77 25.00 -30.54 -19.70
CA PHE A 77 25.63 -31.57 -18.87
C PHE A 77 25.46 -32.99 -19.46
N PRO A 78 26.54 -33.81 -19.54
CA PRO A 78 26.43 -35.20 -19.98
C PRO A 78 25.54 -36.02 -19.05
N LEU A 79 24.59 -36.75 -19.62
CA LEU A 79 23.75 -37.72 -18.93
C LEU A 79 24.60 -38.87 -18.39
N THR A 80 24.93 -38.86 -17.10
CA THR A 80 25.26 -40.08 -16.36
C THR A 80 24.09 -40.44 -15.45
N MET A 81 23.36 -41.47 -15.86
CA MET A 81 22.31 -42.09 -15.07
C MET A 81 22.89 -42.84 -13.87
N HIS A 82 22.31 -42.63 -12.68
CA HIS A 82 22.25 -43.66 -11.64
C HIS A 82 20.83 -43.66 -11.05
N PRO A 83 20.18 -44.83 -10.86
CA PRO A 83 18.82 -44.90 -10.36
C PRO A 83 18.80 -45.07 -8.84
N GLU A 84 18.18 -44.14 -8.13
CA GLU A 84 17.65 -44.42 -6.78
C GLU A 84 16.13 -44.29 -6.83
N LYS A 85 15.47 -45.42 -6.62
CA LYS A 85 14.03 -45.52 -6.44
C LYS A 85 13.66 -44.87 -5.10
N LYS A 86 12.80 -43.85 -5.13
CA LYS A 86 11.90 -43.59 -4.02
C LYS A 86 10.49 -43.36 -4.56
N ASN A 87 9.68 -44.40 -4.38
CA ASN A 87 8.29 -44.45 -4.76
C ASN A 87 7.48 -43.79 -3.62
N THR A 88 6.97 -42.59 -3.86
CA THR A 88 5.86 -42.06 -3.07
C THR A 88 4.87 -41.43 -4.02
N SER A 89 3.87 -42.23 -4.39
CA SER A 89 2.68 -41.77 -5.08
C SER A 89 1.96 -40.74 -4.20
N GLN A 90 2.11 -39.45 -4.51
CA GLN A 90 1.10 -38.46 -4.20
C GLN A 90 0.77 -37.69 -5.48
N LEU A 91 -0.47 -37.90 -5.89
CA LEU A 91 -1.13 -37.33 -7.04
C LEU A 91 -1.12 -35.79 -6.91
N LEU A 92 -0.30 -35.10 -7.69
CA LEU A 92 -0.33 -33.63 -7.79
C LEU A 92 -1.53 -33.22 -8.64
N ILE A 93 -2.71 -33.16 -8.03
CA ILE A 93 -3.84 -32.45 -8.62
C ILE A 93 -3.59 -30.96 -8.36
N ALA A 94 -3.36 -30.20 -9.44
CA ALA A 94 -3.26 -28.75 -9.34
C ALA A 94 -4.57 -28.18 -8.76
N PRO A 95 -4.54 -27.30 -7.75
CA PRO A 95 -5.75 -26.77 -7.13
C PRO A 95 -6.58 -25.96 -8.14
N THR A 96 -7.89 -26.20 -8.16
CA THR A 96 -8.84 -25.44 -8.99
C THR A 96 -8.87 -23.95 -8.60
N PRO A 97 -9.27 -23.05 -9.50
CA PRO A 97 -9.41 -21.62 -9.21
C PRO A 97 -10.31 -21.34 -7.99
N GLU A 98 -11.36 -22.14 -7.80
CA GLU A 98 -12.26 -22.08 -6.65
C GLU A 98 -11.57 -22.49 -5.34
N ALA A 99 -10.76 -23.55 -5.35
CA ALA A 99 -9.97 -23.96 -4.17
C ALA A 99 -8.91 -22.90 -3.79
N ARG A 100 -8.27 -22.28 -4.80
CA ARG A 100 -7.35 -21.15 -4.63
C ARG A 100 -8.01 -19.86 -4.14
N LYS A 101 -9.32 -19.74 -4.30
CA LYS A 101 -10.11 -18.64 -3.75
C LYS A 101 -10.51 -18.95 -2.31
N LEU A 102 -10.94 -20.18 -2.03
CA LEU A 102 -11.34 -20.66 -0.70
C LEU A 102 -10.18 -20.56 0.32
N GLU A 103 -8.99 -21.09 -0.01
CA GLU A 103 -7.79 -20.95 0.85
C GLU A 103 -7.36 -19.49 1.08
N ARG A 104 -7.69 -18.58 0.15
CA ARG A 104 -7.33 -17.16 0.26
C ARG A 104 -8.26 -16.37 1.19
N THR A 105 -9.49 -16.87 1.38
CA THR A 105 -10.48 -16.31 2.32
C THR A 105 -10.32 -16.90 3.71
N ASP A 106 -9.88 -18.16 3.83
CA ASP A 106 -9.74 -18.87 5.12
C ASP A 106 -8.59 -18.36 6.00
N MET A 107 -7.72 -17.48 5.47
CA MET A 107 -6.61 -16.92 6.24
C MET A 107 -6.92 -15.58 6.93
N PHE A 108 -7.98 -14.87 6.51
CA PHE A 108 -8.31 -13.56 7.09
C PHE A 108 -9.32 -13.71 8.24
N HIS A 109 -8.95 -13.24 9.43
CA HIS A 109 -9.83 -13.21 10.59
C HIS A 109 -10.61 -11.90 10.64
N GLN A 110 -11.95 -11.99 10.72
CA GLN A 110 -12.79 -10.81 10.87
C GLN A 110 -12.67 -10.20 12.28
N LEU A 111 -12.45 -8.89 12.33
CA LEU A 111 -12.48 -8.08 13.54
C LEU A 111 -13.30 -6.81 13.23
N GLY A 112 -14.56 -6.79 13.66
CA GLY A 112 -15.50 -5.72 13.33
C GLY A 112 -15.87 -5.71 11.84
N ASN A 113 -15.68 -4.56 11.18
CA ASN A 113 -15.97 -4.35 9.75
C ASN A 113 -14.76 -4.58 8.83
N LYS A 114 -13.67 -5.11 9.37
CA LYS A 114 -12.43 -5.38 8.65
C LYS A 114 -12.01 -6.83 8.85
N SER A 115 -11.25 -7.35 7.91
CA SER A 115 -10.63 -8.67 8.03
C SER A 115 -9.12 -8.54 8.00
N TYR A 116 -8.43 -9.29 8.86
CA TYR A 116 -6.98 -9.23 9.03
C TYR A 116 -6.30 -10.57 8.78
N TYR A 117 -5.16 -10.53 8.10
CA TYR A 117 -4.23 -11.65 8.02
C TYR A 117 -2.95 -11.27 8.76
N ILE A 118 -2.53 -12.11 9.70
CA ILE A 118 -1.33 -11.90 10.50
C ILE A 118 -0.31 -12.94 10.06
N GLU A 119 0.71 -12.51 9.31
CA GLU A 119 1.82 -13.36 8.90
C GLU A 119 2.70 -13.67 10.11
N LYS A 120 3.04 -14.94 10.34
CA LYS A 120 3.79 -15.40 11.52
C LYS A 120 5.03 -16.22 11.19
N GLU A 121 5.22 -16.56 9.92
CA GLU A 121 6.31 -17.43 9.45
C GLU A 121 7.29 -16.68 8.55
N LEU A 122 6.77 -15.82 7.66
CA LEU A 122 7.58 -15.08 6.70
C LEU A 122 7.88 -13.65 7.18
N LYS A 123 9.17 -13.30 7.23
CA LYS A 123 9.62 -11.92 7.47
C LYS A 123 10.02 -11.25 6.17
N LEU A 124 9.61 -10.00 6.00
CA LEU A 124 9.87 -9.18 4.82
C LEU A 124 10.28 -7.77 5.22
N ASN A 125 10.94 -7.06 4.32
CA ASN A 125 11.05 -5.61 4.45
C ASN A 125 9.69 -4.94 4.21
N TRP A 126 9.57 -3.66 4.58
CA TRP A 126 8.29 -2.98 4.56
C TRP A 126 7.66 -2.90 3.16
N HIS A 127 8.47 -2.72 2.11
CA HIS A 127 8.01 -2.64 0.73
C HIS A 127 7.51 -3.98 0.19
N ASP A 128 8.25 -5.06 0.48
CA ASP A 128 7.87 -6.41 0.08
C ASP A 128 6.61 -6.87 0.83
N ALA A 129 6.46 -6.49 2.11
CA ALA A 129 5.25 -6.74 2.90
C ALA A 129 4.04 -6.00 2.31
N LEU A 130 4.21 -4.74 1.91
CA LEU A 130 3.20 -3.96 1.20
C LEU A 130 2.77 -4.65 -0.10
N GLU A 131 3.72 -5.08 -0.92
CA GLU A 131 3.42 -5.79 -2.17
C GLU A 131 2.74 -7.14 -1.90
N LYS A 132 3.17 -7.86 -0.87
CA LYS A 132 2.59 -9.14 -0.47
C LYS A 132 1.12 -8.98 -0.09
N CYS A 133 0.77 -7.98 0.72
CA CYS A 133 -0.62 -7.71 1.08
C CYS A 133 -1.47 -7.33 -0.15
N HIS A 134 -0.93 -6.52 -1.07
CA HIS A 134 -1.60 -6.21 -2.34
C HIS A 134 -1.85 -7.47 -3.19
N LYS A 135 -0.87 -8.38 -3.32
CA LYS A 135 -1.03 -9.66 -4.02
C LYS A 135 -2.07 -10.57 -3.37
N MET A 136 -2.29 -10.43 -2.06
CA MET A 136 -3.34 -11.12 -1.31
C MET A 136 -4.72 -10.48 -1.47
N GLY A 137 -4.82 -9.35 -2.18
CA GLY A 137 -6.06 -8.60 -2.42
C GLY A 137 -6.45 -7.70 -1.25
N GLY A 138 -5.50 -7.34 -0.38
CA GLY A 138 -5.67 -6.38 0.71
C GLY A 138 -4.56 -5.33 0.67
N HIS A 139 -4.30 -4.67 1.78
CA HIS A 139 -3.18 -3.74 1.96
C HIS A 139 -2.53 -3.99 3.33
N LEU A 140 -1.39 -3.36 3.64
CA LEU A 140 -0.88 -3.38 5.01
C LEU A 140 -1.95 -2.81 5.96
N ALA A 141 -2.04 -3.35 7.17
CA ALA A 141 -3.06 -2.92 8.12
C ALA A 141 -2.96 -1.42 8.40
N SER A 142 -4.12 -0.77 8.44
CA SER A 142 -4.27 0.64 8.79
C SER A 142 -5.19 0.76 10.00
N PRO A 143 -4.69 0.50 11.22
CA PRO A 143 -5.47 0.65 12.45
C PRO A 143 -5.95 2.09 12.61
N GLN A 144 -7.20 2.29 13.02
CA GLN A 144 -7.82 3.62 13.13
C GLN A 144 -8.01 4.09 14.56
N ASN A 145 -7.85 3.20 15.52
CA ASN A 145 -7.93 3.51 16.95
C ASN A 145 -7.21 2.44 17.79
N GLN A 146 -7.10 2.69 19.09
CA GLN A 146 -6.38 1.81 20.01
C GLN A 146 -7.07 0.45 20.20
N GLU A 147 -8.41 0.39 20.12
CA GLU A 147 -9.16 -0.85 20.26
C GLU A 147 -8.85 -1.81 19.11
N GLU A 148 -8.85 -1.31 17.88
CA GLU A 148 -8.47 -2.05 16.68
C GLU A 148 -7.00 -2.50 16.74
N LEU A 149 -6.09 -1.60 17.13
CA LEU A 149 -4.67 -1.91 17.28
C LEU A 149 -4.44 -3.04 18.33
N ASN A 150 -5.10 -2.96 19.48
CA ASN A 150 -5.02 -4.00 20.52
C ASN A 150 -5.70 -5.30 20.08
N SER A 151 -6.79 -5.24 19.32
CA SER A 151 -7.48 -6.42 18.80
C SER A 151 -6.58 -7.22 17.86
N ILE A 152 -5.85 -6.53 16.98
CA ILE A 152 -4.81 -7.13 16.14
C ILE A 152 -3.70 -7.72 17.01
N GLY A 153 -3.15 -6.93 17.94
CA GLY A 153 -2.03 -7.34 18.78
C GLY A 153 -2.34 -8.47 19.76
N SER A 154 -3.62 -8.72 20.08
CA SER A 154 -4.07 -9.85 20.89
C SER A 154 -3.80 -11.22 20.24
N LYS A 155 -3.52 -11.23 18.94
CA LYS A 155 -3.23 -12.44 18.15
C LYS A 155 -1.73 -12.66 17.92
N PHE A 156 -0.88 -11.75 18.40
CA PHE A 156 0.57 -11.85 18.21
C PHE A 156 1.18 -12.91 19.13
N ASP A 157 2.19 -13.59 18.61
CA ASP A 157 2.98 -14.53 19.41
C ASP A 157 4.21 -13.81 19.98
N GLY A 158 4.37 -13.87 21.31
CA GLY A 158 5.53 -13.31 22.01
C GLY A 158 5.73 -11.81 21.79
N LEU A 159 7.00 -11.40 21.63
CA LEU A 159 7.41 -10.00 21.44
C LEU A 159 7.73 -9.67 19.97
N ASN A 160 7.07 -10.39 19.05
CA ASN A 160 7.24 -10.17 17.62
C ASN A 160 6.76 -8.78 17.18
N ARG A 161 7.38 -8.27 16.11
CA ARG A 161 7.09 -6.97 15.50
C ARG A 161 6.46 -7.18 14.13
N TYR A 162 5.52 -6.31 13.78
CA TYR A 162 4.74 -6.43 12.55
C TYR A 162 4.63 -5.11 11.81
N TRP A 163 4.89 -5.10 10.50
CA TRP A 163 4.68 -3.93 9.66
C TRP A 163 3.20 -3.54 9.54
N ILE A 164 2.96 -2.23 9.52
CA ILE A 164 1.67 -1.60 9.20
C ILE A 164 1.83 -0.54 8.11
N ASP A 165 0.74 0.06 7.64
CA ASP A 165 0.73 0.92 6.44
C ASP A 165 1.30 2.34 6.62
N VAL A 166 1.90 2.62 7.77
CA VAL A 166 2.35 3.96 8.16
C VAL A 166 3.83 4.14 7.85
N THR A 167 4.18 5.27 7.25
CA THR A 167 5.56 5.63 6.88
C THR A 167 5.77 7.14 6.83
N SER A 168 7.00 7.60 7.06
CA SER A 168 7.44 8.99 6.89
C SER A 168 8.42 9.16 5.72
N GLN A 169 8.53 8.17 4.82
CA GLN A 169 9.44 8.20 3.67
C GLN A 169 9.19 9.34 2.66
N PHE A 170 7.97 9.88 2.62
CA PHE A 170 7.57 10.91 1.64
C PHE A 170 7.85 12.34 2.13
N LYS A 171 7.86 12.53 3.45
CA LYS A 171 8.10 13.80 4.08
C LYS A 171 8.59 13.55 5.51
N ASP A 172 9.80 14.01 5.79
CA ASP A 172 10.41 13.85 7.10
C ASP A 172 9.51 14.40 8.20
N ASP A 173 9.44 13.65 9.30
CA ASP A 173 8.61 13.93 10.47
C ASP A 173 7.09 14.00 10.21
N GLU A 174 6.62 13.57 9.04
CA GLU A 174 5.20 13.41 8.74
C GLU A 174 4.85 11.96 8.43
N TYR A 175 4.19 11.29 9.38
CA TYR A 175 3.71 9.93 9.21
C TYR A 175 2.40 9.89 8.43
N VAL A 176 2.43 9.25 7.28
CA VAL A 176 1.29 9.07 6.37
C VAL A 176 0.86 7.60 6.34
N SER A 177 -0.45 7.37 6.23
CA SER A 177 -1.01 6.07 5.90
C SER A 177 -1.03 5.94 4.38
N ILE A 178 -0.39 4.89 3.88
CA ILE A 178 -0.27 4.67 2.44
C ILE A 178 -1.58 4.16 1.85
N THR A 179 -2.34 3.40 2.62
CA THR A 179 -3.68 2.98 2.23
C THR A 179 -4.60 4.18 2.03
N LYS A 180 -4.51 5.18 2.91
CA LYS A 180 -5.38 6.36 2.85
C LYS A 180 -4.83 7.49 1.99
N GLY A 181 -3.55 7.45 1.65
CA GLY A 181 -2.86 8.52 0.91
C GLY A 181 -2.83 9.86 1.65
N SER A 182 -2.96 9.83 2.99
CA SER A 182 -3.03 11.05 3.82
C SER A 182 -2.32 10.85 5.15
N LYS A 183 -2.04 11.94 5.87
CA LYS A 183 -1.50 11.91 7.23
C LYS A 183 -2.26 10.91 8.11
N ALA A 184 -1.52 10.06 8.84
CA ALA A 184 -2.09 9.11 9.76
C ALA A 184 -2.86 9.85 10.87
N LYS A 185 -4.15 9.56 11.00
CA LYS A 185 -5.02 10.19 12.01
C LYS A 185 -4.87 9.56 13.39
N PHE A 186 -4.41 8.31 13.43
CA PHE A 186 -4.16 7.55 14.64
C PHE A 186 -2.70 7.11 14.67
N LEU A 187 -2.00 7.50 15.73
CA LEU A 187 -0.64 7.08 16.04
C LEU A 187 -0.59 6.79 17.54
N SER A 188 -0.12 5.61 17.91
CA SER A 188 0.00 5.19 19.31
C SER A 188 1.42 4.69 19.56
N TRP A 189 2.33 5.63 19.73
CA TRP A 189 3.75 5.36 19.92
C TRP A 189 4.04 4.63 21.24
N ALA A 190 5.07 3.79 21.23
CA ALA A 190 5.65 3.27 22.46
C ALA A 190 6.35 4.40 23.24
N ASP A 191 6.62 4.17 24.52
CA ASP A 191 7.35 5.14 25.32
C ASP A 191 8.76 5.34 24.74
N GLY A 192 9.10 6.60 24.41
CA GLY A 192 10.35 6.96 23.76
C GLY A 192 10.32 6.97 22.22
N GLU A 193 9.20 6.57 21.61
CA GLU A 193 9.00 6.59 20.15
C GLU A 193 8.19 7.83 19.70
N PRO A 194 8.34 8.27 18.44
CA PRO A 194 9.33 7.80 17.48
C PRO A 194 10.75 8.33 17.80
N THR A 195 11.76 7.50 17.61
CA THR A 195 13.17 7.89 17.72
C THR A 195 13.67 8.64 16.49
N LYS A 196 12.97 8.52 15.35
CA LYS A 196 13.29 9.12 14.04
C LYS A 196 14.54 8.55 13.38
N ASP A 197 14.98 7.37 13.80
CA ASP A 197 16.05 6.63 13.13
C ASP A 197 15.52 5.76 11.97
N GLY A 198 14.19 5.58 11.91
CA GLY A 198 13.46 4.85 10.91
C GLY A 198 12.48 5.72 10.13
N LYS A 199 11.91 5.13 9.08
CA LYS A 199 10.88 5.78 8.24
C LYS A 199 9.65 4.91 8.03
N CYS A 200 9.65 3.66 8.51
CA CYS A 200 8.53 2.73 8.39
C CYS A 200 8.08 2.30 9.77
N VAL A 201 6.78 2.11 9.96
CA VAL A 201 6.23 1.85 11.29
C VAL A 201 5.91 0.38 11.49
N ASP A 202 6.44 -0.19 12.56
CA ASP A 202 6.06 -1.50 13.08
C ASP A 202 5.23 -1.38 14.36
N ILE A 203 4.49 -2.44 14.67
CA ILE A 203 3.73 -2.58 15.91
C ILE A 203 4.18 -3.82 16.68
N ARG A 204 4.14 -3.72 18.00
CA ARG A 204 4.44 -4.84 18.92
C ARG A 204 3.57 -4.76 20.16
N THR A 205 3.34 -5.91 20.78
CA THR A 205 2.64 -6.01 22.06
C THR A 205 3.65 -6.12 23.18
N PHE A 206 3.57 -5.23 24.18
CA PHE A 206 4.36 -5.29 25.39
C PHE A 206 3.48 -4.97 26.60
N ASN A 207 3.53 -5.80 27.65
CA ASN A 207 2.69 -5.68 28.84
C ASN A 207 1.18 -5.51 28.54
N GLY A 208 0.68 -6.24 27.54
CA GLY A 208 -0.74 -6.21 27.16
C GLY A 208 -1.19 -4.99 26.36
N LYS A 209 -0.29 -4.04 26.05
CA LYS A 209 -0.57 -2.89 25.21
C LYS A 209 0.15 -3.03 23.87
N THR A 210 -0.56 -2.77 22.78
CA THR A 210 0.04 -2.73 21.43
C THR A 210 0.38 -1.28 21.08
N THR A 211 1.63 -1.04 20.70
CA THR A 211 2.17 0.29 20.37
C THR A 211 2.99 0.26 19.10
N MET A 212 3.21 1.45 18.54
CA MET A 212 3.92 1.73 17.30
C MET A 212 5.38 2.14 17.58
N ASN A 213 6.26 1.84 16.63
CA ASN A 213 7.68 2.12 16.66
C ASN A 213 8.13 2.50 15.24
N ASP A 214 8.93 3.55 15.06
CA ASP A 214 9.56 3.80 13.76
C ASP A 214 10.82 2.94 13.62
N ASN A 215 11.02 2.39 12.44
CA ASN A 215 12.05 1.39 12.19
C ASN A 215 12.60 1.54 10.76
N ASN A 216 13.77 0.98 10.54
CA ASN A 216 14.39 0.96 9.24
C ASN A 216 13.54 0.13 8.28
N CYS A 217 13.12 0.73 7.15
CA CYS A 217 12.26 0.11 6.17
C CYS A 217 12.83 -1.17 5.55
N THR A 218 14.16 -1.39 5.63
CA THR A 218 14.84 -2.59 5.14
C THR A 218 14.87 -3.74 6.16
N ALA A 219 14.46 -3.49 7.42
CA ALA A 219 14.42 -4.53 8.44
C ALA A 219 13.44 -5.65 8.04
N SER A 220 13.80 -6.90 8.33
CA SER A 220 12.95 -8.05 8.03
C SER A 220 12.05 -8.35 9.23
N LEU A 221 10.77 -7.97 9.15
CA LEU A 221 9.76 -8.18 10.19
C LEU A 221 8.56 -8.96 9.63
N TYR A 222 7.71 -9.47 10.53
CA TYR A 222 6.39 -9.98 10.13
C TYR A 222 5.50 -8.81 9.69
N PHE A 223 4.29 -9.09 9.22
CA PHE A 223 3.39 -8.04 8.74
C PHE A 223 1.92 -8.41 8.94
N VAL A 224 1.08 -7.39 9.00
CA VAL A 224 -0.38 -7.57 9.07
C VAL A 224 -0.99 -7.02 7.78
N CYS A 225 -1.78 -7.84 7.10
CA CYS A 225 -2.61 -7.39 5.99
C CYS A 225 -4.04 -7.14 6.46
N GLU A 226 -4.72 -6.19 5.83
CA GLU A 226 -6.11 -5.83 6.05
C GLU A 226 -6.90 -5.87 4.74
N LYS A 227 -8.16 -6.26 4.83
CA LYS A 227 -9.18 -6.09 3.80
C LYS A 227 -10.39 -5.39 4.40
N SER A 228 -10.91 -4.40 3.69
CA SER A 228 -12.25 -3.88 3.94
C SER A 228 -13.28 -4.88 3.42
N ILE A 229 -14.33 -5.13 4.21
CA ILE A 229 -15.45 -6.00 3.85
C ILE A 229 -16.45 -5.23 2.99
#